data_AF-A0A6V7J0N8-F1
#
_entry.id   AF-A0A6V7J0N8-F1
#
_cell.length_a   1.000
_cell.length_b   1.000
_cell.length_c   1.000
_cell.angle_alpha   90.00
_cell.angle_beta   90.00
_cell.angle_gamma   90.00
#
_symmetry.space_group_name_H-M   'P 1'
#
loop_
_entity.id
_entity.type
_entity.pdbx_description
1 polymer ?
#
loop_
_entity_poly.entity_id
_entity_poly.type
_entity_poly.pdbx_seq_one_letter_code
_entity_poly.pdbx_strand_id
1 'polypeptide(L)'
;MSRLVEIEEENYGSNSTMMHFQPLQLRPPPPPTLPPPPPNLTPQQLKRRHVIAAIVHSENSYVATLQRLVNGYKKPLEESSPPILSQAKIATLFHRLPEILQHHTLFRVALASCVTSWDRDEKLGDVFVGSFSKAVVLDIYSEFINNFSVAMDLAKQESKRKTALADFFK
;
A
#
# COMPACT_ATOMS: atom_id res chain seq x y z
N MET A 1 14.97 -70.83 -21.49
CA MET A 1 14.96 -69.35 -21.53
C MET A 1 13.52 -68.96 -21.86
N SER A 2 12.68 -68.41 -21.00
CA SER A 2 12.90 -67.61 -19.79
C SER A 2 11.72 -67.82 -18.83
N ARG A 3 12.01 -67.93 -17.53
CA ARG A 3 11.04 -68.08 -16.45
C ARG A 3 10.56 -66.67 -16.07
N LEU A 4 9.26 -66.41 -16.19
CA LEU A 4 8.61 -65.20 -15.69
C LEU A 4 8.77 -65.19 -14.16
N VAL A 5 9.46 -64.17 -13.65
CA VAL A 5 9.59 -63.91 -12.22
C VAL A 5 8.40 -63.05 -11.83
N GLU A 6 7.60 -63.57 -10.89
CA GLU A 6 6.52 -62.87 -10.20
C GLU A 6 7.11 -61.65 -9.46
N ILE A 7 6.54 -60.47 -9.69
CA ILE A 7 6.87 -59.25 -8.94
C ILE A 7 5.80 -59.10 -7.87
N GLU A 8 6.27 -59.04 -6.62
CA GLU A 8 5.50 -58.92 -5.39
C GLU A 8 4.70 -57.60 -5.34
N GLU A 9 3.44 -57.67 -4.87
CA GLU A 9 2.63 -56.50 -4.53
C GLU A 9 3.16 -55.81 -3.27
N GLU A 10 3.90 -54.71 -3.42
CA GLU A 10 4.20 -53.81 -2.31
C GLU A 10 3.07 -52.78 -2.10
N ASN A 11 2.44 -52.93 -0.95
CA ASN A 11 1.49 -52.05 -0.28
C ASN A 11 1.95 -50.57 -0.24
N TYR A 12 1.50 -49.76 -1.20
CA TYR A 12 1.66 -48.30 -1.13
C TYR A 12 0.66 -47.72 -0.15
N GLY A 13 1.10 -47.60 1.11
CA GLY A 13 0.43 -46.83 2.14
C GLY A 13 0.13 -45.41 1.66
N SER A 14 -1.12 -45.00 1.87
CA SER A 14 -1.63 -43.67 1.55
C SER A 14 -0.94 -42.59 2.39
N ASN A 15 0.21 -42.10 1.93
CA ASN A 15 0.77 -40.81 2.34
C ASN A 15 0.61 -39.83 1.19
N SER A 16 -0.62 -39.39 0.97
CA SER A 16 -0.91 -38.23 0.14
C SER A 16 -0.51 -36.99 0.93
N THR A 17 0.79 -36.65 0.92
CA THR A 17 1.26 -35.34 1.37
C THR A 17 0.60 -34.30 0.48
N MET A 18 -0.50 -33.71 0.94
CA MET A 18 -1.08 -32.53 0.30
C MET A 18 0.03 -31.50 0.21
N MET A 19 0.45 -31.18 -1.02
CA MET A 19 1.25 -29.99 -1.30
C MET A 19 0.42 -28.81 -0.81
N HIS A 20 0.76 -28.31 0.38
CA HIS A 20 0.18 -27.11 0.94
C HIS A 20 0.60 -25.96 0.03
N PHE A 21 -0.23 -25.63 -0.95
CA PHE A 21 -0.12 -24.38 -1.71
C PHE A 21 -0.37 -23.24 -0.72
N GLN A 22 0.71 -22.77 -0.09
CA GLN A 22 0.70 -21.44 0.48
C GLN A 22 0.41 -20.49 -0.69
N PRO A 23 -0.66 -19.67 -0.62
CA PRO A 23 -0.76 -18.55 -1.52
C PRO A 23 0.55 -17.79 -1.34
N LEU A 24 1.25 -17.51 -2.44
CA LEU A 24 2.34 -16.54 -2.42
C LEU A 24 1.74 -15.26 -1.86
N GLN A 25 1.90 -15.04 -0.56
CA GLN A 25 1.67 -13.74 0.04
C GLN A 25 2.73 -12.87 -0.60
N LEU A 26 2.33 -12.22 -1.70
CA LEU A 26 3.10 -11.20 -2.39
C LEU A 26 3.42 -10.16 -1.33
N ARG A 27 4.57 -10.33 -0.67
CA ARG A 27 5.07 -9.39 0.32
C ARG A 27 5.10 -8.05 -0.42
N PRO A 28 4.47 -7.00 0.12
CA PRO A 28 4.48 -5.71 -0.52
C PRO A 28 5.92 -5.36 -0.87
N PRO A 29 6.21 -4.92 -2.10
CA PRO A 29 7.57 -4.61 -2.51
C PRO A 29 8.15 -3.59 -1.53
N PRO A 30 9.45 -3.71 -1.20
CA PRO A 30 10.08 -2.83 -0.24
C PRO A 30 9.89 -1.36 -0.66
N PRO A 31 9.78 -0.43 0.31
CA PRO A 31 9.78 0.99 0.01
C PRO A 31 10.97 1.36 -0.89
N PRO A 32 10.77 2.10 -2.00
CA PRO A 32 11.88 2.56 -2.82
C PRO A 32 12.86 3.37 -1.97
N THR A 33 14.14 3.16 -2.21
CA THR A 33 15.24 3.92 -1.60
C THR A 33 16.31 4.17 -2.64
N LEU A 34 17.01 5.30 -2.53
CA LEU A 34 18.15 5.57 -3.40
C LEU A 34 19.23 4.49 -3.21
N PRO A 35 19.97 4.16 -4.28
CA PRO A 35 21.16 3.34 -4.16
C PRO A 35 22.21 4.04 -3.27
N PRO A 36 23.36 3.41 -2.98
CA PRO A 36 24.52 4.11 -2.43
C PRO A 36 25.02 5.19 -3.40
N PRO A 37 25.55 6.33 -2.91
CA PRO A 37 26.10 7.36 -3.78
C PRO A 37 27.32 6.83 -4.55
N PRO A 38 27.40 7.04 -5.87
CA PRO A 38 28.62 6.74 -6.62
C PRO A 38 29.79 7.63 -6.17
N PRO A 39 31.04 7.20 -6.38
CA PRO A 39 32.19 8.02 -6.08
C PRO A 39 32.22 9.28 -6.98
N ASN A 40 32.82 10.36 -6.49
CA ASN A 40 33.09 11.59 -7.24
C ASN A 40 31.86 12.44 -7.65
N LEU A 41 30.76 12.38 -6.88
CA LEU A 41 29.64 13.31 -7.10
C LEU A 41 30.04 14.76 -6.80
N THR A 42 29.58 15.68 -7.64
CA THR A 42 29.73 17.12 -7.38
C THR A 42 28.91 17.57 -6.17
N PRO A 43 29.26 18.69 -5.51
CA PRO A 43 28.45 19.23 -4.42
C PRO A 43 26.99 19.49 -4.80
N GLN A 44 26.71 19.85 -6.06
CA GLN A 44 25.36 20.06 -6.56
C GLN A 44 24.59 18.73 -6.70
N GLN A 45 25.23 17.69 -7.21
CA GLN A 45 24.62 16.35 -7.32
C GLN A 45 24.34 15.75 -5.95
N LEU A 46 25.22 15.96 -4.96
CA LEU A 46 24.98 15.56 -3.57
C LEU A 46 23.73 16.26 -2.99
N LYS A 47 23.57 17.57 -3.22
CA LYS A 47 22.35 18.31 -2.83
C LYS A 47 21.10 17.74 -3.51
N ARG A 48 21.17 17.52 -4.83
CA ARG A 48 20.06 16.93 -5.60
C ARG A 48 19.68 15.55 -5.08
N ARG A 49 20.68 14.69 -4.81
CA ARG A 49 20.49 13.37 -4.20
C ARG A 49 19.80 13.45 -2.84
N HIS A 50 20.18 14.40 -2.00
CA HIS A 50 19.51 14.60 -0.71
C HIS A 50 18.03 14.97 -0.87
N VAL A 51 17.72 15.85 -1.84
CA VAL A 51 16.33 16.25 -2.13
C VAL A 51 15.50 15.06 -2.60
N ILE A 52 15.96 14.25 -3.57
CA ILE A 52 15.21 13.06 -4.01
C ILE A 52 15.08 12.04 -2.87
N ALA A 53 16.09 11.91 -1.99
CA ALA A 53 16.01 11.00 -0.84
C ALA A 53 14.88 11.42 0.10
N ALA A 54 14.78 12.72 0.38
CA ALA A 54 13.73 13.28 1.22
C ALA A 54 12.34 13.08 0.61
N ILE A 55 12.18 13.32 -0.69
CA ILE A 55 10.91 13.11 -1.42
C ILE A 55 10.47 11.64 -1.33
N VAL A 56 11.38 10.72 -1.62
CA VAL A 56 11.09 9.27 -1.57
C VAL A 56 10.72 8.85 -0.14
N HIS A 57 11.45 9.34 0.85
CA HIS A 57 11.17 9.05 2.25
C HIS A 57 9.80 9.58 2.70
N SER A 58 9.48 10.83 2.34
CA SER A 58 8.19 11.43 2.67
C SER A 58 7.04 10.69 1.99
N GLU A 59 7.21 10.29 0.73
CA GLU A 59 6.21 9.55 -0.02
C GLU A 59 5.98 8.16 0.57
N ASN A 60 7.05 7.45 0.94
CA ASN A 60 6.96 6.16 1.60
C ASN A 60 6.16 6.25 2.91
N SER A 61 6.42 7.27 3.72
CA SER A 61 5.72 7.52 4.98
C SER A 61 4.25 7.88 4.75
N TYR A 62 3.96 8.67 3.72
CA TYR A 62 2.60 9.07 3.35
C TYR A 62 1.77 7.87 2.88
N VAL A 63 2.30 7.06 1.95
CA VAL A 63 1.66 5.82 1.48
C VAL A 63 1.44 4.84 2.63
N ALA A 64 2.41 4.65 3.52
CA ALA A 64 2.25 3.78 4.68
C ALA A 64 1.11 4.24 5.61
N THR A 65 0.97 5.55 5.79
CA THR A 65 -0.13 6.14 6.58
C THR A 65 -1.48 5.89 5.92
N LEU A 66 -1.60 6.12 4.60
CA LEU A 66 -2.82 5.86 3.85
C LEU A 66 -3.19 4.36 3.85
N GLN A 67 -2.20 3.47 3.70
CA GLN A 67 -2.40 2.03 3.80
C GLN A 67 -2.90 1.62 5.17
N ARG A 68 -2.38 2.23 6.25
CA ARG A 68 -2.89 2.00 7.61
C ARG A 68 -4.33 2.45 7.74
N LEU A 69 -4.69 3.63 7.25
CA LEU A 69 -6.07 4.12 7.28
C LEU A 69 -7.04 3.19 6.54
N VAL A 70 -6.68 2.74 5.34
CA VAL A 70 -7.55 1.89 4.51
C VAL A 70 -7.57 0.44 5.00
N ASN A 71 -6.41 -0.19 5.20
CA ASN A 71 -6.34 -1.60 5.52
C ASN A 71 -6.41 -1.89 7.02
N GLY A 72 -5.96 -0.96 7.86
CA GLY A 72 -5.97 -1.11 9.31
C GLY A 72 -7.25 -0.61 9.97
N TYR A 73 -8.00 0.31 9.33
CA TYR A 73 -9.23 0.85 9.91
C TYR A 73 -10.45 0.63 9.00
N LYS A 74 -10.44 1.12 7.75
CA LYS A 74 -11.62 1.04 6.87
C LYS A 74 -12.08 -0.41 6.65
N LYS A 75 -11.20 -1.28 6.14
CA LYS A 75 -11.57 -2.68 5.83
C LYS A 75 -12.07 -3.45 7.06
N PRO A 76 -11.37 -3.42 8.22
CA PRO A 76 -11.89 -4.10 9.40
C PRO A 76 -13.24 -3.57 9.88
N LEU A 77 -13.53 -2.27 9.71
CA LEU A 77 -14.86 -1.72 10.03
C LEU A 77 -15.95 -2.26 9.08
N GLU A 78 -15.65 -2.41 7.79
CA GLU A 78 -16.59 -2.98 6.80
C GLU A 78 -16.82 -4.48 7.02
N GLU A 79 -15.77 -5.20 7.43
CA GLU A 79 -15.79 -6.65 7.65
C GLU A 79 -16.26 -7.03 9.07
N SER A 80 -16.49 -6.04 9.95
CA SER A 80 -16.88 -6.28 11.34
C SER A 80 -18.24 -6.97 11.45
N SER A 81 -18.29 -8.01 12.30
CA SER A 81 -19.52 -8.74 12.65
C SER A 81 -19.56 -8.99 14.16
N PRO A 82 -20.49 -8.37 14.92
CA PRO A 82 -21.54 -7.48 14.45
C PRO A 82 -21.00 -6.14 13.91
N PRO A 83 -21.73 -5.45 13.00
CA PRO A 83 -21.28 -4.19 12.42
C PRO A 83 -21.02 -3.11 13.48
N ILE A 84 -19.80 -2.55 13.48
CA ILE A 84 -19.41 -1.46 14.40
C ILE A 84 -20.02 -0.13 13.96
N LEU A 85 -20.04 0.12 12.65
CA LEU A 85 -20.65 1.30 12.01
C LEU A 85 -21.49 0.85 10.81
N SER A 86 -22.47 1.68 10.42
CA SER A 86 -23.16 1.45 9.14
C SER A 86 -22.25 1.75 7.96
N GLN A 87 -22.48 1.07 6.83
CA GLN A 87 -21.70 1.27 5.62
C GLN A 87 -21.69 2.73 5.16
N ALA A 88 -22.81 3.45 5.32
CA ALA A 88 -22.90 4.88 5.00
C ALA A 88 -21.94 5.73 5.84
N LYS A 89 -21.83 5.45 7.16
CA LYS A 89 -20.90 6.15 8.04
C LYS A 89 -19.45 5.86 7.67
N ILE A 90 -19.12 4.62 7.35
CA ILE A 90 -17.78 4.23 6.88
C ILE A 90 -17.45 4.96 5.57
N ALA A 91 -18.39 5.01 4.62
CA ALA A 91 -18.21 5.72 3.36
C ALA A 91 -17.94 7.21 3.56
N THR A 92 -18.63 7.86 4.52
CA THR A 92 -18.33 9.24 4.91
C THR A 92 -16.96 9.39 5.56
N LEU A 93 -16.59 8.51 6.50
CA LEU A 93 -15.31 8.60 7.21
C LEU A 93 -14.08 8.45 6.29
N PHE A 94 -14.18 7.59 5.28
CA PHE A 94 -13.07 7.25 4.39
C PHE A 94 -13.30 7.70 2.95
N HIS A 95 -14.18 8.68 2.74
CA HIS A 95 -14.50 9.21 1.41
C HIS A 95 -13.22 9.61 0.66
N ARG A 96 -13.07 9.16 -0.60
CA ARG A 96 -11.90 9.40 -1.48
C ARG A 96 -10.53 8.92 -1.02
N LEU A 97 -10.43 8.39 0.20
CA LEU A 97 -9.16 7.91 0.75
C LEU A 97 -8.57 6.72 -0.03
N PRO A 98 -9.36 5.72 -0.47
CA PRO A 98 -8.85 4.63 -1.31
C PRO A 98 -8.25 5.13 -2.63
N GLU A 99 -8.86 6.12 -3.27
CA GLU A 99 -8.39 6.70 -4.53
C GLU A 99 -7.11 7.52 -4.33
N ILE A 100 -7.01 8.29 -3.24
CA ILE A 100 -5.76 8.98 -2.85
C ILE A 100 -4.64 7.95 -2.64
N LEU A 101 -4.92 6.86 -1.91
CA LEU A 101 -3.96 5.78 -1.70
C LEU A 101 -3.51 5.15 -3.02
N GLN A 102 -4.44 4.87 -3.93
CA GLN A 102 -4.11 4.30 -5.23
C GLN A 102 -3.22 5.25 -6.04
N HIS A 103 -3.56 6.54 -6.06
CA HIS A 103 -2.80 7.55 -6.79
C HIS A 103 -1.35 7.65 -6.29
N HIS A 104 -1.17 7.72 -4.97
CA HIS A 104 0.15 7.78 -4.35
C HIS A 104 0.93 6.47 -4.46
N THR A 105 0.24 5.32 -4.48
CA THR A 105 0.90 4.04 -4.76
C THR A 105 1.49 4.02 -6.17
N LEU A 106 0.77 4.54 -7.18
CA LEU A 106 1.27 4.64 -8.55
C LEU A 106 2.41 5.66 -8.67
N PHE A 107 2.28 6.82 -8.03
CA PHE A 107 3.36 7.81 -7.97
C PHE A 107 4.63 7.22 -7.33
N ARG A 108 4.50 6.47 -6.23
CA ARG A 108 5.62 5.76 -5.59
C ARG A 108 6.28 4.73 -6.52
N VAL A 109 5.51 4.01 -7.34
CA VAL A 109 6.07 3.09 -8.35
C VAL A 109 6.89 3.87 -9.40
N ALA A 110 6.36 4.99 -9.89
CA ALA A 110 7.08 5.83 -10.84
C ALA A 110 8.35 6.47 -10.22
N LEU A 111 8.29 6.87 -8.94
CA LEU A 111 9.46 7.29 -8.17
C LEU A 111 10.50 6.18 -8.09
N ALA A 112 10.09 4.94 -7.83
CA ALA A 112 11.02 3.81 -7.75
C ALA A 112 11.83 3.66 -9.04
N SER A 113 11.19 3.78 -10.20
CA SER A 113 11.86 3.76 -11.50
C SER A 113 12.87 4.89 -11.66
N CYS A 114 12.51 6.12 -11.27
CA CYS A 114 13.40 7.28 -11.31
C CYS A 114 14.62 7.11 -10.38
N VAL A 115 14.39 6.60 -9.18
CA VAL A 115 15.41 6.36 -8.15
C VAL A 115 16.46 5.35 -8.61
N THR A 116 16.07 4.32 -9.36
CA THR A 116 17.00 3.33 -9.91
C THR A 116 17.99 3.92 -10.92
N SER A 117 17.60 4.95 -11.67
CA SER A 117 18.45 5.60 -12.67
C SER A 117 18.84 7.04 -12.33
N TRP A 118 18.67 7.46 -11.07
CA TRP A 118 18.82 8.84 -10.65
C TRP A 118 20.18 9.45 -11.03
N ASP A 119 21.27 8.72 -10.76
CA ASP A 119 22.64 9.20 -11.00
C ASP A 119 22.99 9.37 -12.48
N ARG A 120 22.13 8.89 -13.40
CA ARG A 120 22.28 9.08 -14.85
C ARG A 120 21.34 10.16 -15.39
N ASP A 121 20.06 10.10 -15.00
CA ASP A 121 19.03 10.90 -15.65
C ASP A 121 18.81 12.25 -14.94
N GLU A 122 18.99 12.30 -13.61
CA GLU A 122 18.78 13.48 -12.74
C GLU A 122 17.47 14.27 -13.02
N LYS A 123 16.41 13.57 -13.48
CA LYS A 123 15.14 14.15 -13.88
C LYS A 123 13.97 13.50 -13.15
N LEU A 124 13.14 14.35 -12.56
CA LEU A 124 11.97 13.96 -11.76
C LEU A 124 10.68 14.66 -12.20
N GLY A 125 10.79 15.74 -12.99
CA GLY A 125 9.67 16.60 -13.35
C GLY A 125 8.54 15.85 -14.05
N ASP A 126 8.88 14.97 -15.00
CA ASP A 126 7.89 14.19 -15.76
C ASP A 126 7.07 13.26 -14.86
N VAL A 127 7.66 12.75 -13.78
CA VAL A 127 6.96 11.93 -12.79
C VAL A 127 5.93 12.75 -12.03
N PHE A 128 6.29 13.97 -11.61
CA PHE A 128 5.34 14.87 -10.93
C PHE A 128 4.22 15.32 -11.85
N VAL A 129 4.55 15.75 -13.07
CA VAL A 129 3.55 16.19 -14.05
C VAL A 129 2.62 15.04 -14.41
N GLY A 130 3.17 13.86 -14.69
CA GLY A 130 2.40 12.67 -15.03
C GLY A 130 1.47 12.18 -13.91
N SER A 131 1.83 12.42 -12.65
CA SER A 131 0.98 12.09 -11.50
C SER A 131 -0.04 13.17 -11.21
N PHE A 132 0.39 14.41 -10.95
CA PHE A 132 -0.45 15.42 -10.29
C PHE A 132 -1.08 16.44 -11.24
N SER A 133 -0.79 16.43 -12.54
CA SER A 133 -1.40 17.38 -13.50
C SER A 133 -2.74 16.90 -14.09
N LYS A 134 -3.27 15.77 -13.64
CA LYS A 134 -4.55 15.23 -14.14
C LYS A 134 -5.72 15.86 -13.37
N ALA A 135 -6.74 16.35 -14.09
CA ALA A 135 -7.93 16.96 -13.48
C ALA A 135 -8.59 16.06 -12.42
N VAL A 136 -8.64 14.76 -12.67
CA VAL A 136 -9.19 13.76 -11.72
C VAL A 136 -8.53 13.82 -10.34
N VAL A 137 -7.24 14.19 -10.25
CA VAL A 137 -6.54 14.29 -8.96
C VAL A 137 -7.09 15.47 -8.17
N LEU A 138 -7.31 16.61 -8.84
CA LEU A 138 -7.92 17.78 -8.21
C LEU A 138 -9.33 17.44 -7.71
N ASP A 139 -10.14 16.78 -8.53
CA ASP A 139 -11.51 16.39 -8.14
C ASP A 139 -11.51 15.49 -6.88
N ILE A 140 -10.64 14.47 -6.84
CA ILE A 140 -10.47 13.58 -5.69
C ILE A 140 -10.11 14.37 -4.43
N TYR A 141 -9.13 15.26 -4.51
CA TYR A 141 -8.70 16.06 -3.35
C TYR A 141 -9.74 17.08 -2.92
N SER A 142 -10.43 17.72 -3.86
CA SER A 142 -11.52 18.64 -3.57
C SER A 142 -12.64 17.95 -2.82
N GLU A 143 -13.09 16.79 -3.30
CA GLU A 143 -14.12 16.00 -2.63
C GLU A 143 -13.68 15.51 -1.24
N PHE A 144 -12.42 15.06 -1.10
CA PHE A 144 -11.85 14.68 0.20
C PHE A 144 -11.88 15.83 1.20
N ILE A 145 -11.37 17.01 0.80
CA ILE A 145 -11.30 18.20 1.66
C ILE A 145 -12.70 18.69 2.03
N ASN A 146 -13.62 18.73 1.07
CA ASN A 146 -15.00 19.16 1.31
C ASN A 146 -15.73 18.27 2.31
N ASN A 147 -15.43 16.95 2.32
CA ASN A 147 -15.99 16.01 3.26
C ASN A 147 -15.27 15.99 4.63
N PHE A 148 -14.06 16.55 4.74
CA PHE A 148 -13.19 16.40 5.91
C PHE A 148 -13.87 16.82 7.23
N SER A 149 -14.54 17.97 7.27
CA SER A 149 -15.22 18.43 8.48
C SER A 149 -16.32 17.46 8.92
N VAL A 150 -17.11 16.96 7.97
CA VAL A 150 -18.21 16.02 8.23
C VAL A 150 -17.67 14.70 8.77
N ALA A 151 -16.61 14.16 8.16
CA ALA A 151 -15.95 12.95 8.63
C ALA A 151 -15.39 13.11 10.05
N MET A 152 -14.72 14.24 10.34
CA MET A 152 -14.15 14.50 11.66
C MET A 152 -15.21 14.64 12.76
N ASP A 153 -16.33 15.30 12.46
CA ASP A 153 -17.44 15.43 13.42
C ASP A 153 -18.13 14.08 13.66
N LEU A 154 -18.36 13.30 12.61
CA LEU A 154 -18.89 11.95 12.72
C LEU A 154 -17.99 11.04 13.57
N ALA A 155 -16.67 11.06 13.34
CA ALA A 155 -15.71 10.30 14.12
C ALA A 155 -15.76 10.68 15.61
N LYS A 156 -15.81 11.98 15.93
CA LYS A 156 -15.92 12.47 17.31
C LYS A 156 -17.22 12.02 17.98
N GLN A 157 -18.34 12.09 17.25
CA GLN A 157 -19.67 11.70 17.78
C GLN A 157 -19.72 10.21 18.10
N GLU A 158 -19.27 9.36 17.18
CA GLU A 158 -19.31 7.90 17.38
C GLU A 158 -18.33 7.45 18.48
N SER A 159 -17.15 8.06 18.59
CA SER A 159 -16.19 7.76 19.67
C SER A 159 -16.69 8.15 21.06
N LYS A 160 -17.49 9.24 21.20
CA LYS A 160 -18.06 9.65 22.50
C LYS A 160 -19.18 8.76 22.98
N ARG A 161 -19.88 8.08 22.07
CA ARG A 161 -21.09 7.31 22.37
C ARG A 161 -20.81 5.96 23.08
N LYS A 162 -19.58 5.73 23.60
CA LYS A 162 -19.09 4.46 24.16
C LYS A 162 -19.40 3.26 23.25
N THR A 163 -19.24 3.46 21.94
CA THR A 163 -19.55 2.45 20.93
C THR A 163 -18.39 1.48 20.78
N ALA A 164 -18.64 0.33 20.16
CA ALA A 164 -17.60 -0.62 19.73
C ALA A 164 -16.49 0.06 18.88
N LEU A 165 -16.75 1.24 18.31
CA LEU A 165 -15.74 2.05 17.62
C LEU A 165 -14.68 2.62 18.58
N ALA A 166 -15.07 3.03 19.79
CA ALA A 166 -14.13 3.53 20.78
C ALA A 166 -13.18 2.41 21.27
N ASP A 167 -13.67 1.17 21.35
CA ASP A 167 -12.83 0.00 21.65
C ASP A 167 -11.99 -0.44 20.44
N PHE A 168 -12.48 -0.25 19.22
CA PHE A 168 -11.73 -0.51 17.99
C PHE A 168 -10.48 0.39 17.83
N PHE A 169 -10.49 1.59 18.43
CA PHE A 169 -9.35 2.52 18.39
C PHE A 169 -8.33 2.34 19.53
N LYS A 170 -8.59 1.47 20.52
CA LYS A 170 -7.64 1.15 21.60
C LYS A 170 -6.57 0.18 21.14
#